data_AF-A0A922CQD7-F1
#
_entry.id   AF-A0A922CQD7-F1
#
_cell.length_a   1.000
_cell.length_b   1.000
_cell.length_c   1.000
_cell.angle_alpha   90.00
_cell.angle_beta   90.00
_cell.angle_gamma   90.00
#
_symmetry.space_group_name_H-M   'P 1'
#
loop_
_entity.id
_entity.type
_entity.pdbx_description
1 polymer ?
#
loop_
_entity_poly.entity_id
_entity_poly.type
_entity_poly.pdbx_seq_one_letter_code
_entity_poly.pdbx_strand_id
1 'polypeptide(L)'
;MDNRKKKRSENWSIEEKDVLRELIAQSRHIIENKNTKASSNKKKTEEWINVLMGKNRSDGDVKLAWKRMKLAAKANLSTHRNHQMQTGGGEKPKSPSQEDLAIMAIAPHDFIVEFNNYDSDANKTAVQLQPLEVKEVIAGSSSAFTHHHQTRGAEV
;
A
#
# COMPACT_ATOMS: atom_id res chain seq x y z
N MET A 1 -29.96 -9.27 32.60
CA MET A 1 -29.15 -8.48 31.63
C MET A 1 -27.70 -8.54 32.08
N ASP A 2 -26.83 -9.13 31.25
CA ASP A 2 -25.46 -9.45 31.63
C ASP A 2 -24.57 -8.19 31.55
N ASN A 3 -24.36 -7.53 32.69
CA ASN A 3 -23.68 -6.23 32.81
C ASN A 3 -22.15 -6.36 32.90
N ARG A 4 -21.56 -7.26 32.11
CA ARG A 4 -20.10 -7.48 32.09
C ARG A 4 -19.44 -6.36 31.28
N LYS A 5 -18.88 -5.36 31.97
CA LYS A 5 -18.02 -4.32 31.37
C LYS A 5 -16.90 -5.03 30.60
N LYS A 6 -16.88 -4.87 29.27
CA LYS A 6 -15.85 -5.48 28.41
C LYS A 6 -14.48 -4.93 28.84
N LYS A 7 -13.57 -5.83 29.25
CA LYS A 7 -12.18 -5.48 29.51
C LYS A 7 -11.58 -4.93 28.20
N ARG A 8 -10.91 -3.78 28.28
CA ARG A 8 -10.22 -3.18 27.13
C ARG A 8 -9.20 -4.18 26.59
N SER A 9 -9.21 -4.41 25.28
CA SER A 9 -8.20 -5.24 24.63
C SER A 9 -6.83 -4.56 24.64
N GLU A 10 -5.77 -5.36 24.59
CA GLU A 10 -4.39 -4.88 24.54
C GLU A 10 -4.16 -4.01 23.30
N ASN A 11 -3.27 -3.01 23.41
CA ASN A 11 -2.92 -2.19 22.26
C ASN A 11 -2.19 -3.03 21.21
N TRP A 12 -2.26 -2.61 19.94
CA TRP A 12 -1.55 -3.26 18.85
C TRP A 12 -0.11 -2.74 18.79
N SER A 13 0.87 -3.63 18.93
CA SER A 13 2.29 -3.30 18.75
C SER A 13 2.60 -2.97 17.27
N ILE A 14 3.76 -2.38 16.99
CA ILE A 14 4.16 -2.06 15.61
C ILE A 14 4.35 -3.38 14.84
N GLU A 15 5.02 -4.35 15.44
CA GLU A 15 5.29 -5.67 14.89
C GLU A 15 4.00 -6.43 14.60
N GLU A 16 3.01 -6.38 15.50
CA GLU A 16 1.70 -6.99 15.27
C GLU A 16 1.00 -6.37 14.05
N LYS A 17 1.11 -5.05 13.86
CA LYS A 17 0.52 -4.36 12.71
C LYS A 17 1.23 -4.69 11.42
N ASP A 18 2.54 -4.84 11.46
CA ASP A 18 3.36 -5.19 10.29
C ASP A 18 3.04 -6.61 9.81
N VAL A 19 3.01 -7.57 10.73
CA VAL A 19 2.60 -8.95 10.41
C VAL A 19 1.17 -8.98 9.90
N LEU A 20 0.25 -8.22 10.50
CA LEU A 20 -1.13 -8.16 10.01
C LEU A 20 -1.20 -7.60 8.57
N ARG A 21 -0.46 -6.54 8.28
CA ARG A 21 -0.42 -5.93 6.94
C ARG A 21 0.14 -6.91 5.91
N GLU A 22 1.18 -7.65 6.25
CA GLU A 22 1.79 -8.67 5.38
C GLU A 22 0.81 -9.81 5.06
N LEU A 23 0.16 -10.37 6.09
CA LEU A 23 -0.83 -11.45 5.92
C LEU A 23 -2.01 -10.99 5.04
N ILE A 24 -2.52 -9.78 5.30
CA ILE A 24 -3.61 -9.21 4.49
C ILE A 24 -3.14 -8.94 3.05
N ALA A 25 -1.88 -8.53 2.83
CA ALA A 25 -1.35 -8.31 1.50
C ALA A 25 -1.34 -9.60 0.66
N GLN A 26 -0.96 -10.73 1.27
CA GLN A 26 -1.01 -12.06 0.63
C GLN A 26 -2.45 -12.45 0.28
N SER A 27 -3.39 -12.20 1.20
CA SER A 27 -4.81 -12.57 1.07
C SER A 27 -5.70 -11.49 0.42
N ARG A 28 -5.12 -10.40 -0.12
CA ARG A 28 -5.87 -9.20 -0.54
C ARG A 28 -6.98 -9.48 -1.54
N HIS A 29 -6.73 -10.40 -2.47
CA HIS A 29 -7.64 -10.76 -3.56
C HIS A 29 -8.92 -11.45 -3.07
N ILE A 30 -8.91 -11.98 -1.84
CA ILE A 30 -10.06 -12.58 -1.17
C ILE A 30 -10.68 -11.55 -0.22
N ILE A 31 -9.88 -10.98 0.68
CA ILE A 31 -10.35 -10.09 1.75
C ILE A 31 -10.95 -8.79 1.21
N GLU A 32 -10.29 -8.14 0.26
CA GLU A 32 -10.73 -6.86 -0.34
C GLU A 32 -11.62 -7.04 -1.57
N ASN A 33 -12.05 -8.27 -1.83
CA ASN A 33 -12.95 -8.57 -2.94
C ASN A 33 -14.32 -7.88 -2.73
N LYS A 34 -14.81 -7.10 -3.69
CA LYS A 34 -16.11 -6.41 -3.57
C LYS A 34 -17.32 -7.31 -3.88
N ASN A 35 -17.11 -8.56 -4.28
CA ASN A 35 -18.19 -9.49 -4.62
C ASN A 35 -19.04 -9.84 -3.38
N THR A 36 -20.36 -9.81 -3.54
CA THR A 36 -21.38 -10.04 -2.51
C THR A 36 -21.97 -11.45 -2.54
N LYS A 37 -21.54 -12.32 -3.47
CA LYS A 37 -21.98 -13.72 -3.55
C LYS A 37 -21.70 -14.45 -2.22
N ALA A 38 -22.65 -15.29 -1.81
CA ALA A 38 -22.54 -16.06 -0.57
C ALA A 38 -21.26 -16.91 -0.51
N SER A 39 -20.86 -17.52 -1.62
CA SER A 39 -19.61 -18.29 -1.72
C SER A 39 -18.37 -17.42 -1.52
N SER A 40 -18.36 -16.18 -2.04
CA SER A 40 -17.28 -15.21 -1.82
C SER A 40 -17.22 -14.75 -0.36
N ASN A 41 -18.37 -14.55 0.28
CA ASN A 41 -18.43 -14.16 1.69
C ASN A 41 -17.95 -15.30 2.60
N LYS A 42 -18.27 -16.55 2.28
CA LYS A 42 -17.74 -17.72 2.99
C LYS A 42 -16.21 -17.78 2.89
N LYS A 43 -15.66 -17.63 1.68
CA LYS A 43 -14.20 -17.58 1.45
C LYS A 43 -13.53 -16.45 2.24
N LYS A 44 -14.14 -15.25 2.29
CA LYS A 44 -13.62 -14.16 3.12
C LYS A 44 -13.56 -14.53 4.59
N THR A 45 -14.61 -15.15 5.12
CA THR A 45 -14.66 -15.57 6.53
C THR A 45 -13.58 -16.61 6.83
N GLU A 46 -13.41 -17.61 5.97
CA GLU A 46 -12.34 -18.61 6.08
C GLU A 46 -10.95 -17.96 6.02
N GLU A 47 -10.76 -17.00 5.12
CA GLU A 47 -9.48 -16.33 4.98
C GLU A 47 -9.15 -15.42 6.17
N TRP A 48 -10.15 -14.76 6.76
CA TRP A 48 -9.96 -14.05 8.02
C TRP A 48 -9.53 -14.99 9.15
N ILE A 49 -10.06 -16.22 9.19
CA ILE A 49 -9.61 -17.24 10.16
C ILE A 49 -8.16 -17.64 9.88
N ASN A 50 -7.77 -17.78 8.61
CA ASN A 50 -6.38 -18.08 8.24
C ASN A 50 -5.42 -16.97 8.70
N VAL A 51 -5.77 -15.70 8.52
CA VAL A 51 -5.00 -14.54 9.02
C VAL A 51 -4.88 -14.55 10.55
N LEU A 52 -5.86 -15.11 11.25
CA LEU A 52 -5.87 -15.24 12.71
C LEU A 52 -5.05 -16.43 13.23
N MET A 53 -4.74 -17.43 12.39
CA MET A 53 -4.08 -18.65 12.85
C MET A 53 -2.72 -18.33 13.49
N GLY A 54 -2.59 -18.65 14.78
CA GLY A 54 -1.39 -18.35 15.57
C GLY A 54 -1.41 -16.99 16.28
N LYS A 55 -2.53 -16.26 16.31
CA LYS A 55 -2.67 -14.98 17.01
C LYS A 55 -3.70 -15.06 18.14
N ASN A 56 -3.41 -14.41 19.27
CA ASN A 56 -4.30 -14.35 20.45
C ASN A 56 -5.38 -13.26 20.34
N ARG A 57 -5.78 -12.89 19.11
CA ARG A 57 -6.73 -11.80 18.83
C ARG A 57 -8.05 -12.37 18.31
N SER A 58 -9.17 -11.70 18.62
CA SER A 58 -10.46 -12.09 18.06
C SER A 58 -10.61 -11.62 16.61
N ASP A 59 -11.46 -12.30 15.83
CA ASP A 59 -11.82 -11.89 14.47
C ASP A 59 -12.29 -10.43 14.39
N GLY A 60 -13.10 -10.01 15.35
CA GLY A 60 -13.57 -8.62 15.46
C GLY A 60 -12.43 -7.63 15.69
N ASP A 61 -11.44 -7.97 16.53
CA ASP A 61 -10.29 -7.10 16.81
C ASP A 61 -9.41 -6.92 15.58
N VAL A 62 -9.19 -7.99 14.82
CA VAL A 62 -8.32 -7.97 13.64
C VAL A 62 -8.95 -7.22 12.48
N LYS A 63 -10.23 -7.47 12.19
CA LYS A 63 -11.00 -6.70 11.21
C LYS A 63 -11.06 -5.22 11.59
N LEU A 64 -11.24 -4.91 12.88
CA LEU A 64 -11.26 -3.54 13.36
C LEU A 64 -9.88 -2.87 13.24
N ALA A 65 -8.81 -3.59 13.57
CA ALA A 65 -7.44 -3.09 13.42
C ALA A 65 -7.14 -2.74 11.96
N TRP A 66 -7.45 -3.64 11.03
CA TRP A 66 -7.30 -3.38 9.60
C TRP A 66 -8.13 -2.18 9.13
N LYS A 67 -9.40 -2.11 9.54
CA LYS A 67 -10.25 -0.95 9.23
C LYS A 67 -9.64 0.36 9.73
N ARG A 68 -9.08 0.39 10.95
CA ARG A 68 -8.43 1.57 11.52
C ARG A 68 -7.17 1.96 10.76
N MET A 69 -6.37 0.98 10.33
CA MET A 69 -5.20 1.23 9.48
C MET A 69 -5.60 1.90 8.16
N LYS A 70 -6.62 1.38 7.48
CA LYS A 70 -7.15 1.98 6.25
C LYS A 70 -7.63 3.41 6.45
N LEU A 71 -8.36 3.68 7.54
CA LEU A 71 -8.82 5.03 7.87
C LEU A 71 -7.68 5.99 8.18
N ALA A 72 -6.67 5.55 8.95
CA ALA A 72 -5.49 6.35 9.24
C ALA A 72 -4.70 6.68 7.97
N ALA A 73 -4.43 5.68 7.13
CA ALA A 73 -3.74 5.87 5.85
C ALA A 73 -4.51 6.81 4.93
N LYS A 74 -5.84 6.67 4.85
CA LYS A 74 -6.69 7.55 4.03
C LYS A 74 -6.61 8.99 4.50
N ALA A 75 -6.65 9.22 5.81
CA ALA A 75 -6.51 10.56 6.39
C ALA A 75 -5.12 11.16 6.11
N ASN A 76 -4.05 10.40 6.35
CA ASN A 76 -2.67 10.84 6.13
C ASN A 76 -2.42 11.20 4.66
N LEU A 77 -2.83 10.33 3.73
CA LEU A 77 -2.66 10.55 2.30
C LEU A 77 -3.51 11.71 1.80
N SER A 78 -4.74 11.88 2.32
CA SER A 78 -5.58 13.03 1.98
C SER A 78 -4.97 14.34 2.48
N THR A 79 -4.48 14.38 3.71
CA THR A 79 -3.78 15.54 4.26
C THR A 79 -2.51 15.85 3.46
N HIS A 80 -1.73 14.84 3.10
CA HIS A 80 -0.56 15.01 2.24
C HIS A 80 -0.92 15.61 0.88
N ARG A 81 -1.95 15.08 0.20
CA ARG A 81 -2.45 15.62 -1.06
C ARG A 81 -2.89 17.08 -0.91
N ASN A 82 -3.60 17.41 0.17
CA ASN A 82 -4.04 18.78 0.43
C ASN A 82 -2.85 19.72 0.62
N HIS A 83 -1.83 19.32 1.38
CA HIS A 83 -0.61 20.12 1.52
C HIS A 83 0.16 20.29 0.22
N GLN A 84 0.18 19.27 -0.66
CA GLN A 84 0.81 19.39 -1.98
C GLN A 84 0.10 20.42 -2.87
N MET A 85 -1.20 20.64 -2.68
CA MET A 85 -2.01 21.57 -3.47
C MET A 85 -1.99 23.00 -2.92
N GLN A 86 -1.44 23.24 -1.73
CA GLN A 86 -1.35 24.58 -1.17
C GLN A 86 -0.32 25.41 -1.93
N THR A 87 -0.80 26.44 -2.64
CA THR A 87 0.06 27.42 -3.33
C THR A 87 0.33 28.57 -2.38
N GLY A 88 1.54 28.64 -1.79
CA GLY A 88 1.87 29.66 -0.80
C GLY A 88 3.34 29.77 -0.42
N GLY A 89 4.27 29.37 -1.28
CA GLY A 89 5.72 29.51 -1.05
C GLY A 89 6.29 28.72 0.14
N GLY A 90 5.49 27.88 0.79
CA GLY A 90 5.90 27.05 1.93
C GLY A 90 6.80 25.88 1.53
N GLU A 91 7.38 25.24 2.55
CA GLU A 91 8.18 24.03 2.35
C GLU A 91 7.36 22.90 1.73
N LYS A 92 8.01 22.12 0.86
CA LYS A 92 7.38 20.94 0.26
C LYS A 92 6.96 19.96 1.38
N PRO A 93 5.70 19.46 1.39
CA PRO A 93 5.29 18.50 2.39
C PRO A 93 6.15 17.23 2.32
N LYS A 94 6.47 16.67 3.49
CA LYS A 94 7.18 15.40 3.60
C LYS A 94 6.43 14.31 2.84
N SER A 95 7.16 13.42 2.17
CA SER A 95 6.59 12.25 1.52
C SER A 95 5.69 11.46 2.47
N PRO A 96 4.61 10.82 1.98
CA PRO A 96 3.78 9.94 2.80
C PRO A 96 4.61 8.81 3.42
N SER A 97 4.13 8.25 4.52
CA SER A 97 4.80 7.11 5.12
C SER A 97 4.72 5.88 4.21
N GLN A 98 5.75 5.02 4.26
CA GLN A 98 5.77 3.78 3.50
C GLN A 98 4.61 2.84 3.92
N GLU A 99 4.21 2.90 5.19
CA GLU A 99 3.06 2.15 5.71
C GLU A 99 1.75 2.58 5.04
N ASP A 100 1.50 3.88 4.92
CA ASP A 100 0.28 4.40 4.29
C ASP A 100 0.21 4.00 2.82
N LEU A 101 1.34 4.08 2.10
CA LEU A 101 1.46 3.66 0.71
C LEU A 101 1.21 2.16 0.54
N ALA A 102 1.74 1.33 1.46
CA ALA A 102 1.51 -0.12 1.44
C ALA A 102 0.02 -0.45 1.67
N ILE A 103 -0.65 0.23 2.61
CA ILE A 103 -2.09 0.05 2.86
C ILE A 103 -2.91 0.45 1.62
N MET A 104 -2.56 1.56 0.97
CA MET A 104 -3.19 1.99 -0.29
C MET A 104 -3.02 0.94 -1.40
N ALA A 105 -1.83 0.35 -1.53
CA ALA A 105 -1.57 -0.69 -2.53
C ALA A 105 -2.40 -1.98 -2.27
N ILE A 106 -2.64 -2.32 -1.01
CA ILE A 106 -3.45 -3.49 -0.63
C ILE A 106 -4.93 -3.26 -0.98
N ALA A 107 -5.50 -2.12 -0.59
CA ALA A 107 -6.93 -1.81 -0.70
C ALA A 107 -7.21 -0.54 -1.53
N PRO A 108 -6.84 -0.48 -2.82
CA PRO A 108 -6.84 0.75 -3.62
C PRO A 108 -8.24 1.37 -3.78
N HIS A 109 -9.28 0.54 -3.83
CA HIS A 109 -10.65 1.00 -4.00
C HIS A 109 -11.17 1.86 -2.85
N ASP A 110 -10.56 1.77 -1.66
CA ASP A 110 -10.97 2.58 -0.52
C ASP A 110 -10.39 4.02 -0.54
N PHE A 111 -9.43 4.28 -1.45
CA PHE A 111 -8.69 5.54 -1.57
C PHE A 111 -9.11 6.38 -2.79
N ILE A 112 -10.14 5.95 -3.53
CA ILE A 112 -10.68 6.72 -4.65
C ILE A 112 -11.18 8.07 -4.13
N VAL A 113 -10.70 9.13 -4.78
CA VAL A 113 -11.13 10.51 -4.52
C VAL A 113 -12.24 10.81 -5.51
N GLU A 114 -13.42 11.12 -4.99
CA GLU A 114 -14.51 11.62 -5.83
C GLU A 114 -14.20 13.08 -6.16
N PHE A 115 -14.20 13.39 -7.46
CA PHE A 115 -14.05 14.74 -7.96
C PHE A 115 -15.46 15.31 -8.10
N ASN A 116 -15.72 16.39 -7.38
CA ASN A 116 -16.92 17.19 -7.55
C ASN A 116 -16.52 18.48 -8.27
N ASN A 117 -17.24 18.80 -9.34
CA ASN A 117 -16.97 19.99 -10.14
C ASN A 117 -17.74 21.23 -9.65
N TYR A 118 -18.55 21.08 -8.59
CA TYR A 118 -19.42 22.12 -8.04
C TYR A 118 -19.00 22.61 -6.66
N ASP A 119 -17.97 22.02 -6.06
CA ASP A 119 -17.34 22.54 -4.84
C ASP A 119 -15.98 23.19 -5.16
N SER A 120 -15.35 23.79 -4.15
CA SER A 120 -14.06 24.50 -4.26
C SER A 120 -12.88 23.65 -4.77
N ASP A 121 -13.14 22.38 -5.05
CA ASP A 121 -12.21 21.34 -5.45
C ASP A 121 -12.22 21.11 -6.98
N ALA A 122 -12.96 21.90 -7.78
CA ALA A 122 -13.10 21.76 -9.24
C ALA A 122 -11.80 21.95 -10.05
N ASN A 123 -10.77 22.60 -9.47
CA ASN A 123 -9.48 22.89 -10.12
C ASN A 123 -8.41 21.82 -9.79
N LYS A 124 -8.68 20.54 -10.07
CA LYS A 124 -7.70 19.47 -9.81
C LYS A 124 -7.08 18.94 -11.11
N THR A 125 -5.84 19.34 -11.39
CA THR A 125 -4.99 18.66 -12.38
C THR A 125 -4.68 17.26 -11.87
N ALA A 126 -5.03 16.23 -12.64
CA ALA A 126 -4.68 14.85 -12.34
C ALA A 126 -3.15 14.72 -12.22
N VAL A 127 -2.63 14.67 -11.00
CA VAL A 127 -1.24 14.28 -10.76
C VAL A 127 -1.16 12.79 -11.07
N GLN A 128 -0.81 12.50 -12.32
CA GLN A 128 -0.47 11.18 -12.78
C GLN A 128 0.73 10.71 -11.95
N LEU A 129 0.51 9.69 -11.10
CA LEU A 129 1.58 9.01 -10.39
C LEU A 129 2.52 8.43 -11.45
N GLN A 130 3.62 9.12 -11.73
CA GLN A 130 4.66 8.58 -12.59
C GLN A 130 5.27 7.37 -11.87
N PRO A 131 5.40 6.22 -12.54
CA PRO A 131 6.14 5.09 -11.98
C PRO A 131 7.57 5.54 -11.66
N LEU A 132 8.03 5.23 -10.45
CA LEU A 132 9.43 5.40 -10.07
C LEU A 132 10.28 4.57 -11.03
N GLU A 133 10.99 5.24 -11.93
CA GLU A 133 11.99 4.63 -12.79
C GLU A 133 13.14 4.14 -11.90
N VAL A 134 13.22 2.82 -11.73
CA VAL A 134 14.31 2.18 -10.99
C VAL A 134 15.56 2.29 -11.87
N LYS A 135 16.41 3.28 -11.60
CA LYS A 135 17.73 3.33 -12.23
C LYS A 135 18.58 2.23 -11.62
N GLU A 136 18.76 1.13 -12.36
CA GLU A 136 19.77 0.12 -12.04
C GLU A 136 21.14 0.80 -12.00
N VAL A 137 21.69 0.94 -10.79
CA VAL A 137 23.10 1.26 -10.59
C VAL A 137 23.85 -0.06 -10.69
N ILE A 138 24.20 -0.48 -11.90
CA ILE A 138 25.21 -1.53 -12.07
C ILE A 138 26.57 -0.83 -11.99
N ALA A 139 27.13 -0.91 -10.78
CA ALA A 139 28.48 -0.50 -10.46
C ALA A 139 29.48 -1.13 -11.44
N GLY A 140 30.44 -0.31 -11.88
CA GLY A 140 31.49 -0.71 -12.78
C GLY A 140 32.30 -1.90 -12.25
N SER A 141 32.66 -2.79 -13.16
CA SER A 141 33.85 -3.62 -13.04
C SER A 141 34.49 -3.69 -14.41
N SER A 142 35.65 -3.05 -14.46
CA SER A 142 36.60 -3.04 -15.56
C SER A 142 37.06 -4.46 -15.90
N SER A 143 37.06 -4.81 -17.18
CA SER A 143 38.08 -5.71 -17.72
C SER A 143 38.21 -5.46 -19.22
N ALA A 144 39.33 -4.85 -19.61
CA ALA A 144 39.74 -4.70 -20.99
C ALA A 144 40.12 -6.08 -21.54
N PHE A 145 39.46 -6.50 -22.62
CA PHE A 145 39.93 -7.64 -23.42
C PHE A 145 40.23 -7.14 -24.83
N THR A 146 41.52 -6.87 -25.05
CA THR A 146 42.11 -6.61 -26.36
C THR A 146 42.08 -7.91 -27.16
N HIS A 147 41.43 -7.93 -28.32
CA HIS A 147 41.67 -8.97 -29.32
C HIS A 147 42.24 -8.35 -30.59
N HIS A 148 43.57 -8.48 -30.68
CA HIS A 148 44.37 -8.31 -31.88
C HIS A 148 44.24 -9.59 -32.70
N HIS A 149 43.76 -9.52 -33.95
CA HIS A 149 44.08 -10.54 -34.93
C HIS A 149 44.19 -9.96 -36.34
N GLN A 150 45.44 -9.84 -36.75
CA GLN A 150 45.95 -9.74 -38.11
C GLN A 150 45.72 -11.07 -38.85
N THR A 151 45.25 -11.03 -40.10
CA THR A 151 45.71 -11.81 -41.29
C THR A 151 44.86 -11.40 -42.51
N ARG A 152 45.37 -10.73 -43.56
CA ARG A 152 46.28 -11.13 -44.66
C ARG A 152 45.53 -11.70 -45.89
N GLY A 153 45.43 -10.87 -46.95
CA GLY A 153 45.56 -11.22 -48.38
C GLY A 153 44.42 -11.94 -49.12
N ALA A 154 43.98 -11.37 -50.24
CA ALA A 154 44.04 -11.99 -51.58
C ALA A 154 43.45 -11.03 -52.65
N GLU A 155 44.20 -10.89 -53.74
CA GLU A 155 43.85 -10.27 -55.02
C GLU A 155 42.60 -10.93 -55.65
N VAL A 156 41.78 -10.17 -56.41
CA VAL A 156 41.77 -10.13 -57.90
C VAL A 156 41.17 -8.78 -58.34
#